data_AF-A0A062UTH1-F1
#
_entry.id   AF-A0A062UTH1-F1
#
_cell.length_a   1.000
_cell.length_b   1.000
_cell.length_c   1.000
_cell.angle_alpha   90.00
_cell.angle_beta   90.00
_cell.angle_gamma   90.00
#
_symmetry.space_group_name_H-M   'P 1'
#
loop_
_entity.id
_entity.type
_entity.pdbx_description
1 polymer ?
#
loop_
_entity_poly.entity_id
_entity_poly.type
_entity_poly.pdbx_seq_one_letter_code
_entity_poly.pdbx_strand_id
1 'polypeptide(L)'
;MSGKSRRQAIAKSGSSQAIGFNQRSTDEAAEACSEWLNRHEEHERLIRQWQRLETHLIREHDLFNLNRRDRASLPGASELDAINARIIALFTQNQKLLATIPSLVATTIDGVASKLSVALASVPPDESRATHKLVKSILRDLQAVAQNFGE
;
A
#
# COMPACT_ATOMS: atom_id res chain seq x y z
N MET A 1 19.69 59.93 -42.53
CA MET A 1 21.00 60.31 -41.98
C MET A 1 20.98 60.06 -40.47
N SER A 2 21.99 59.35 -39.95
CA SER A 2 22.34 59.16 -38.53
C SER A 2 21.26 58.46 -37.67
N GLY A 3 21.38 57.18 -37.31
CA GLY A 3 22.52 56.57 -36.64
C GLY A 3 22.20 56.44 -35.15
N LYS A 4 22.04 55.20 -34.65
CA LYS A 4 22.37 54.76 -33.28
C LYS A 4 22.07 53.27 -33.11
N SER A 5 23.10 52.48 -33.45
CA SER A 5 23.33 51.17 -32.88
C SER A 5 23.60 51.34 -31.38
N ARG A 6 22.86 50.64 -30.52
CA ARG A 6 23.17 50.54 -29.09
C ARG A 6 23.28 49.08 -28.71
N ARG A 7 24.52 48.59 -28.72
CA ARG A 7 24.93 47.36 -28.04
C ARG A 7 24.98 47.63 -26.53
N GLN A 8 24.31 46.81 -25.73
CA GLN A 8 24.57 46.60 -24.30
C GLN A 8 24.33 45.09 -24.06
N ALA A 9 25.39 44.29 -23.91
CA ALA A 9 26.20 44.07 -22.70
C ALA A 9 25.61 42.95 -21.84
N ILE A 10 26.46 41.94 -21.66
CA ILE A 10 26.25 40.63 -21.05
C ILE A 10 26.01 40.80 -19.54
N ALA A 11 25.01 40.11 -19.01
CA ALA A 11 24.99 39.69 -17.61
C ALA A 11 24.55 38.22 -17.56
N LYS A 12 25.52 37.31 -17.71
CA LYS A 12 25.34 35.91 -17.33
C LYS A 12 25.34 35.87 -15.80
N SER A 13 24.17 36.02 -15.19
CA SER A 13 23.99 35.67 -13.79
C SER A 13 23.91 34.15 -13.72
N GLY A 14 25.07 33.51 -13.53
CA GLY A 14 25.15 32.11 -13.16
C GLY A 14 24.64 31.97 -11.74
N SER A 15 23.33 31.73 -11.59
CA SER A 15 22.82 31.18 -10.34
C SER A 15 23.24 29.71 -10.31
N SER A 16 24.42 29.45 -9.75
CA SER A 16 24.75 28.13 -9.24
C SER A 16 23.78 27.86 -8.09
N GLN A 17 22.64 27.23 -8.41
CA GLN A 17 21.85 26.57 -7.39
C GLN A 17 22.76 25.52 -6.77
N ALA A 18 23.10 25.74 -5.50
CA ALA A 18 23.67 24.71 -4.66
C ALA A 18 22.68 23.54 -4.67
N ILE A 19 23.00 22.49 -5.42
CA ILE A 19 22.30 21.21 -5.33
C ILE A 19 22.52 20.76 -3.89
N GLY A 20 21.46 20.88 -3.08
CA GLY A 20 21.44 20.39 -1.72
C GLY A 20 21.61 18.88 -1.73
N PHE A 21 22.86 18.42 -1.66
CA PHE A 21 23.20 17.06 -1.27
C PHE A 21 22.87 16.92 0.22
N ASN A 22 21.60 16.68 0.56
CA ASN A 22 21.17 16.07 1.83
C ASN A 22 19.64 15.84 1.94
N GLN A 23 18.99 15.46 0.85
CA GLN A 23 17.78 14.63 0.98
C GLN A 23 18.19 13.22 0.61
N ARG A 24 18.40 12.39 1.63
CA ARG A 24 18.44 10.94 1.49
C ARG A 24 17.08 10.58 0.89
N SER A 25 17.00 10.51 -0.44
CA SER A 25 15.80 10.19 -1.20
C SER A 25 15.33 8.85 -0.66
N THR A 26 14.28 8.85 0.15
CA THR A 26 13.58 7.63 0.50
C THR A 26 13.00 7.05 -0.78
N ASP A 27 13.03 5.72 -0.88
CA ASP A 27 12.46 5.02 -2.01
C ASP A 27 10.93 5.17 -1.95
N GLU A 28 10.38 6.05 -2.78
CA GLU A 28 8.95 6.34 -2.83
C GLU A 28 8.11 5.08 -3.10
N ALA A 29 8.63 4.14 -3.89
CA ALA A 29 7.96 2.87 -4.10
C ALA A 29 7.93 2.03 -2.82
N ALA A 30 9.01 2.03 -2.04
CA ALA A 30 9.04 1.33 -0.75
C ALA A 30 8.06 1.94 0.26
N GLU A 31 7.97 3.28 0.34
CA GLU A 31 7.03 3.97 1.22
C GLU A 31 5.57 3.65 0.85
N ALA A 32 5.21 3.77 -0.43
CA ALA A 32 3.87 3.44 -0.92
C ALA A 32 3.50 1.96 -0.69
N CYS A 33 4.45 1.04 -0.89
CA CYS A 33 4.23 -0.37 -0.62
C CYS A 33 4.06 -0.65 0.88
N SER A 34 4.84 0.00 1.74
CA SER A 34 4.71 -0.13 3.20
C SER A 34 3.34 0.36 3.68
N GLU A 35 2.89 1.51 3.18
CA GLU A 35 1.54 2.03 3.48
C GLU A 35 0.44 1.05 3.04
N TRP A 36 0.57 0.49 1.83
CA TRP A 36 -0.37 -0.50 1.31
C TRP A 36 -0.41 -1.76 2.18
N LEU A 37 0.77 -2.30 2.55
CA LEU A 37 0.91 -3.52 3.34
C LEU A 37 0.33 -3.34 4.74
N ASN A 38 0.62 -2.24 5.42
CA ASN A 38 0.06 -1.94 6.75
C ASN A 38 -1.47 -1.88 6.72
N ARG A 39 -2.05 -1.26 5.70
CA ARG A 39 -3.51 -1.21 5.52
C ARG A 39 -4.10 -2.58 5.17
N HIS A 40 -3.38 -3.38 4.39
CA HIS A 40 -3.80 -4.74 4.06
C HIS A 40 -3.79 -5.65 5.30
N GLU A 41 -2.75 -5.57 6.13
CA GLU A 41 -2.70 -6.31 7.40
C GLU A 41 -3.84 -5.94 8.35
N GLU A 42 -4.16 -4.63 8.45
CA GLU A 42 -5.29 -4.15 9.23
C GLU A 42 -6.63 -4.64 8.65
N HIS A 43 -6.79 -4.62 7.33
CA HIS A 43 -7.95 -5.18 6.65
C HIS A 43 -8.15 -6.66 7.00
N GLU A 44 -7.09 -7.47 6.89
CA GLU A 44 -7.11 -8.89 7.24
C GLU A 44 -7.40 -9.13 8.72
N ARG A 45 -6.85 -8.28 9.61
CA ARG A 45 -7.14 -8.34 11.05
C ARG A 45 -8.62 -8.10 11.33
N LEU A 46 -9.20 -7.10 10.68
CA LEU A 46 -10.61 -6.75 10.82
C LEU A 46 -11.54 -7.81 10.25
N ILE A 47 -11.20 -8.44 9.11
CA ILE A 47 -11.96 -9.59 8.59
C ILE A 47 -12.01 -10.70 9.64
N ARG A 48 -10.87 -11.07 10.23
CA ARG A 48 -10.83 -12.10 11.27
C ARG A 48 -11.64 -11.69 12.52
N GLN A 49 -11.62 -10.41 12.90
CA GLN A 49 -12.42 -9.91 14.01
C GLN A 49 -13.92 -9.99 13.71
N TRP A 50 -14.31 -9.55 12.51
CA TRP A 50 -15.68 -9.60 12.02
C TRP A 50 -16.22 -11.04 12.02
N GLN A 51 -15.46 -11.99 11.46
CA GLN A 51 -15.83 -13.41 11.43
C GLN A 51 -16.03 -14.02 12.81
N ARG A 52 -15.17 -13.67 13.78
CA ARG A 52 -15.32 -14.14 15.17
C ARG A 52 -16.59 -13.58 15.81
N LEU A 53 -16.85 -12.29 15.63
CA LEU A 53 -18.03 -11.63 16.18
C LEU A 53 -19.30 -12.19 15.53
N GLU A 54 -19.32 -12.34 14.21
CA GLU A 54 -20.45 -12.92 13.48
C GLU A 54 -20.74 -14.34 13.97
N THR A 55 -19.71 -15.17 14.08
CA THR A 55 -19.85 -16.55 14.59
C THR A 55 -20.44 -16.57 15.99
N HIS A 56 -20.00 -15.67 16.87
CA HIS A 56 -20.54 -15.56 18.22
C HIS A 56 -22.02 -15.16 18.21
N LEU A 57 -22.37 -14.15 17.43
CA LEU A 57 -23.75 -13.65 17.34
C LEU A 57 -24.71 -14.64 16.70
N ILE A 58 -24.26 -15.43 15.73
CA ILE A 58 -25.03 -16.55 15.18
C ILE A 58 -25.33 -17.57 16.28
N ARG A 59 -24.33 -17.93 17.09
CA ARG A 59 -24.46 -18.99 18.11
C ARG A 59 -25.33 -18.57 19.29
N GLU A 60 -25.11 -17.38 19.82
CA GLU A 60 -25.75 -16.95 21.07
C GLU A 60 -27.09 -16.25 20.85
N HIS A 61 -27.33 -15.71 19.66
CA HIS A 61 -28.47 -14.83 19.41
C HIS A 61 -29.22 -15.12 18.12
N ASP A 62 -28.88 -16.22 17.45
CA ASP A 62 -29.54 -16.65 16.21
C ASP A 62 -29.64 -15.52 15.18
N LEU A 63 -28.52 -14.79 15.01
CA LEU A 63 -28.44 -13.52 14.29
C LEU A 63 -29.18 -13.50 12.95
N PHE A 64 -29.17 -14.61 12.21
CA PHE A 64 -29.80 -14.71 10.90
C PHE A 64 -31.33 -14.82 10.92
N ASN A 65 -31.91 -15.23 12.04
CA ASN A 65 -33.36 -15.33 12.23
C ASN A 65 -33.97 -14.08 12.87
N LEU A 66 -33.14 -13.11 13.28
CA LEU A 66 -33.61 -11.84 13.83
C LEU A 66 -34.15 -10.91 12.73
N ASN A 67 -35.28 -10.27 13.02
CA ASN A 67 -35.76 -9.17 12.18
C ASN A 67 -34.85 -7.93 12.37
N ARG A 68 -35.03 -6.93 11.50
CA ARG A 68 -34.17 -5.73 11.48
C ARG A 68 -34.17 -4.95 12.80
N ARG A 69 -35.30 -4.92 13.52
CA ARG A 69 -35.45 -4.16 14.78
C ARG A 69 -34.73 -4.87 15.93
N ASP A 70 -34.87 -6.18 16.00
CA ASP A 70 -34.22 -7.02 17.01
C ASP A 70 -32.72 -7.06 16.80
N ARG A 71 -32.28 -7.16 15.54
CA ARG A 71 -30.86 -7.06 15.17
C ARG A 71 -30.27 -5.69 15.52
N ALA A 72 -31.00 -4.60 15.32
CA ALA A 72 -30.53 -3.26 15.69
C ALA A 72 -30.40 -3.07 17.22
N SER A 73 -31.10 -3.88 18.00
CA SER A 73 -31.06 -3.87 19.47
C SER A 73 -30.02 -4.82 20.05
N LEU A 74 -29.36 -5.61 19.20
CA LEU A 74 -28.45 -6.67 19.61
C LEU A 74 -27.06 -6.09 19.93
N PRO A 75 -26.51 -6.35 21.14
CA PRO A 75 -25.14 -5.97 21.48
C PRO A 75 -24.14 -6.57 20.50
N GLY A 76 -23.34 -5.73 19.83
CA GLY A 76 -22.34 -6.16 18.85
C GLY A 76 -22.81 -6.13 17.39
N ALA A 77 -24.10 -5.95 17.09
CA ALA A 77 -24.56 -5.77 15.70
C ALA A 77 -24.04 -4.45 15.10
N SER A 78 -24.03 -3.38 15.89
CA SER A 78 -23.42 -2.10 15.48
C SER A 78 -21.90 -2.19 15.31
N GLU A 79 -21.23 -3.04 16.09
CA GLU A 79 -19.80 -3.30 15.95
C GLU A 79 -19.50 -4.07 14.65
N LEU A 80 -20.30 -5.08 14.30
CA LEU A 80 -20.20 -5.76 13.00
C LEU A 80 -20.30 -4.78 11.84
N ASP A 81 -21.30 -3.90 11.87
CA ASP A 81 -21.51 -2.90 10.81
C ASP A 81 -20.35 -1.89 10.74
N ALA A 82 -19.84 -1.45 11.89
CA ALA A 82 -18.69 -0.55 11.96
C ALA A 82 -17.41 -1.20 11.41
N ILE A 83 -17.14 -2.46 11.78
CA ILE A 83 -15.99 -3.21 11.28
C ILE A 83 -16.13 -3.41 9.76
N ASN A 84 -17.32 -3.79 9.28
CA ASN A 84 -17.56 -3.98 7.84
C ASN A 84 -17.35 -2.68 7.05
N ALA A 85 -17.86 -1.55 7.55
CA ALA A 85 -17.62 -0.24 6.93
C ALA A 85 -16.12 0.09 6.86
N ARG A 86 -15.36 -0.24 7.90
CA ARG A 86 -13.90 -0.03 7.93
C ARG A 86 -13.16 -0.95 6.95
N ILE A 87 -13.55 -2.22 6.85
CA ILE A 87 -13.02 -3.17 5.86
C ILE A 87 -13.19 -2.62 4.45
N ILE A 88 -14.41 -2.20 4.08
CA ILE A 88 -14.72 -1.63 2.75
C ILE A 88 -13.89 -0.38 2.47
N ALA A 89 -13.73 0.51 3.46
CA ALA A 89 -12.95 1.72 3.33
C ALA A 89 -11.46 1.41 3.08
N LEU A 90 -10.87 0.49 3.86
CA LEU A 90 -9.48 0.07 3.69
C LEU A 90 -9.24 -0.59 2.34
N PHE A 91 -10.13 -1.49 1.92
CA PHE A 91 -10.07 -2.13 0.61
C PHE A 91 -10.08 -1.08 -0.51
N THR A 92 -11.02 -0.14 -0.47
CA THR A 92 -11.14 0.91 -1.48
C THR A 92 -9.89 1.80 -1.53
N GLN A 93 -9.33 2.13 -0.37
CA GLN A 93 -8.10 2.89 -0.27
C GLN A 93 -6.90 2.13 -0.85
N ASN A 94 -6.78 0.83 -0.54
CA ASN A 94 -5.71 -0.01 -1.07
C ASN A 94 -5.84 -0.25 -2.56
N GLN A 95 -7.05 -0.34 -3.12
CA GLN A 95 -7.23 -0.44 -4.57
C GLN A 95 -6.73 0.81 -5.30
N LYS A 96 -6.99 1.99 -4.74
CA LYS A 96 -6.47 3.26 -5.30
C LYS A 96 -4.95 3.31 -5.26
N LEU A 97 -4.34 2.92 -4.15
CA LEU A 97 -2.88 2.92 -4.00
C LEU A 97 -2.22 1.82 -4.85
N LEU A 98 -2.84 0.64 -4.96
CA LEU A 98 -2.36 -0.45 -5.81
C LEU A 98 -2.29 -0.04 -7.27
N ALA A 99 -3.23 0.78 -7.75
CA ALA A 99 -3.21 1.29 -9.11
C ALA A 99 -2.00 2.21 -9.41
N THR A 100 -1.40 2.84 -8.40
CA THR A 100 -0.26 3.76 -8.58
C THR A 100 1.09 3.05 -8.41
N ILE A 101 1.20 2.06 -7.52
CA ILE A 101 2.45 1.34 -7.20
C ILE A 101 3.23 0.86 -8.45
N PRO A 102 2.61 0.30 -9.51
CA PRO A 102 3.33 -0.11 -10.71
C PRO A 102 4.13 1.03 -11.38
N SER A 103 3.63 2.26 -11.30
CA SER A 103 4.25 3.44 -11.93
C SER A 103 5.41 4.03 -11.12
N LEU A 104 5.50 3.74 -9.81
CA LEU A 104 6.58 4.21 -8.95
C LEU A 104 7.88 3.46 -9.26
N VAL A 105 9.00 4.15 -9.44
CA VAL A 105 10.29 3.46 -9.69
C VAL A 105 10.90 3.09 -8.34
N ALA A 106 11.17 1.79 -8.12
CA ALA A 106 11.97 1.36 -6.98
C ALA A 106 13.43 1.70 -7.24
N THR A 107 14.04 2.46 -6.36
CA THR A 107 15.44 2.91 -6.45
C THR A 107 16.38 2.06 -5.59
N THR A 108 15.82 1.17 -4.78
CA THR A 108 16.53 0.28 -3.85
C THR A 108 16.07 -1.17 -4.00
N ILE A 109 16.90 -2.11 -3.53
CA ILE A 109 16.50 -3.53 -3.43
C ILE A 109 15.27 -3.69 -2.51
N ASP A 110 15.22 -2.92 -1.42
CA ASP A 110 14.08 -2.90 -0.50
C ASP A 110 12.78 -2.44 -1.18
N GLY A 111 12.85 -1.46 -2.08
CA GLY A 111 11.70 -1.03 -2.89
C GLY A 111 11.21 -2.13 -3.84
N VAL A 112 12.13 -2.86 -4.48
CA VAL A 112 11.76 -4.03 -5.31
C VAL A 112 11.14 -5.14 -4.47
N ALA A 113 11.73 -5.45 -3.32
CA ALA A 113 11.20 -6.44 -2.39
C ALA A 113 9.82 -6.05 -1.86
N SER A 114 9.60 -4.76 -1.58
CA SER A 114 8.32 -4.23 -1.11
C SER A 114 7.23 -4.36 -2.18
N LYS A 115 7.53 -4.06 -3.44
CA LYS A 115 6.60 -4.30 -4.57
C LYS A 115 6.23 -5.77 -4.73
N LEU A 116 7.21 -6.66 -4.61
CA LEU A 116 6.97 -8.11 -4.66
C LEU A 116 6.11 -8.58 -3.48
N SER A 117 6.26 -7.96 -2.31
CA SER A 117 5.46 -8.26 -1.12
C SER A 117 4.00 -7.84 -1.31
N VAL A 118 3.76 -6.66 -1.91
CA VAL A 118 2.41 -6.22 -2.33
C VAL A 118 1.82 -7.20 -3.35
N ALA A 119 2.59 -7.61 -4.36
CA ALA A 119 2.14 -8.58 -5.36
C ALA A 119 1.80 -9.94 -4.73
N LEU A 120 2.60 -10.40 -3.78
CA LEU A 120 2.38 -11.66 -3.07
C LEU A 120 1.09 -11.62 -2.23
N ALA A 121 0.86 -10.51 -1.52
CA ALA A 121 -0.36 -10.30 -0.74
C ALA A 121 -1.61 -10.13 -1.63
N SER A 122 -1.45 -9.60 -2.85
CA SER A 122 -2.53 -9.40 -3.82
C SER A 122 -2.93 -10.68 -4.56
N VAL A 123 -2.16 -11.77 -4.46
CA VAL A 123 -2.47 -13.06 -5.09
C VAL A 123 -2.54 -14.14 -4.00
N PRO A 124 -3.72 -14.32 -3.39
CA PRO A 124 -3.95 -15.39 -2.44
C PRO A 124 -3.70 -16.79 -3.05
N PRO A 125 -3.25 -17.77 -2.24
CA PRO A 125 -2.93 -19.11 -2.74
C PRO A 125 -4.17 -19.90 -3.23
N ASP A 126 -5.36 -19.52 -2.80
CA ASP A 126 -6.65 -20.03 -3.25
C ASP A 126 -7.08 -19.47 -4.61
N GLU A 127 -6.64 -18.26 -4.97
CA GLU A 127 -6.86 -17.69 -6.31
C GLU A 127 -5.87 -18.26 -7.34
N SER A 128 -4.56 -18.24 -7.02
CA SER A 128 -3.53 -18.86 -7.86
C SER A 128 -2.34 -19.34 -7.05
N ARG A 129 -2.36 -20.62 -6.69
CA ARG A 129 -1.25 -21.28 -5.98
C ARG A 129 0.08 -21.18 -6.72
N ALA A 130 0.05 -21.32 -8.06
CA ALA A 130 1.26 -21.29 -8.87
C ALA A 130 1.91 -19.90 -8.86
N THR A 131 1.11 -18.85 -9.13
CA THR A 131 1.57 -17.45 -9.10
C THR A 131 2.06 -17.06 -7.72
N HIS A 132 1.29 -17.37 -6.67
CA HIS A 132 1.69 -17.10 -5.28
C HIS A 132 3.04 -17.72 -4.95
N LYS A 133 3.26 -19.00 -5.29
CA LYS A 133 4.53 -19.68 -5.06
C LYS A 133 5.68 -19.05 -5.85
N LEU A 134 5.44 -18.64 -7.09
CA LEU A 134 6.45 -18.01 -7.94
C LEU A 134 6.88 -16.64 -7.39
N VAL A 135 5.93 -15.77 -7.03
CA VAL A 135 6.27 -14.46 -6.44
C VAL A 135 7.01 -14.65 -5.12
N LYS A 136 6.57 -15.59 -4.28
CA LYS A 136 7.24 -15.94 -3.02
C LYS A 136 8.65 -16.47 -3.23
N SER A 137 8.89 -17.27 -4.27
CA SER A 137 10.24 -17.75 -4.58
C SER A 137 11.14 -16.60 -5.03
N ILE A 138 10.65 -15.72 -5.92
CA ILE A 138 11.41 -14.55 -6.41
C ILE A 138 11.80 -13.63 -5.25
N LEU A 139 10.90 -13.37 -4.31
CA LEU A 139 11.19 -12.52 -3.14
C LEU A 139 12.32 -13.10 -2.28
N ARG A 140 12.28 -14.41 -2.01
CA ARG A 140 13.33 -15.11 -1.25
C ARG A 140 14.66 -15.11 -2.01
N ASP A 141 14.64 -15.32 -3.32
CA ASP A 141 15.85 -15.34 -4.14
C ASP A 141 16.48 -13.94 -4.19
N LEU A 142 15.66 -12.87 -4.29
CA LEU A 142 16.10 -11.48 -4.21
C LEU A 142 16.79 -11.18 -2.88
N GLN A 143 16.21 -11.62 -1.76
CA GLN A 143 16.80 -11.43 -0.43
C GLN A 143 18.15 -12.15 -0.28
N ALA A 144 18.26 -13.38 -0.78
CA ALA A 144 19.52 -14.11 -0.76
C ALA A 144 20.61 -13.41 -1.60
N VAL A 145 20.24 -12.92 -2.78
CA VAL A 145 21.16 -12.18 -3.64
C VAL A 145 21.60 -10.86 -3.00
N ALA A 146 20.67 -10.12 -2.37
CA ALA A 146 20.97 -8.86 -1.69
C ALA A 146 21.98 -9.03 -0.54
N GLN A 147 21.86 -10.12 0.22
CA GLN A 147 22.79 -10.44 1.30
C GLN A 147 24.20 -10.72 0.77
N ASN A 148 24.33 -11.36 -0.39
CA ASN A 148 25.62 -11.69 -0.99
C ASN A 148 26.37 -10.47 -1.59
N PHE A 149 25.70 -9.34 -1.79
CA PHE A 149 26.31 -8.09 -2.27
C PHE A 149 26.59 -7.08 -1.14
N GLY A 150 26.26 -7.44 0.10
CA GLY A 150 26.54 -6.65 1.30
C GLY A 150 27.86 -6.99 2.02
N GLU A 151 28.68 -7.88 1.44
CA GLU A 151 30.05 -8.22 1.86
C GLU A 151 31.09 -7.56 0.95
#